data_AF-K2BDZ3-F1
#
_entry.id   AF-K2BDZ3-F1
#
_cell.length_a   1.000
_cell.length_b   1.000
_cell.length_c   1.000
_cell.angle_alpha   90.00
_cell.angle_beta   90.00
_cell.angle_gamma   90.00
#
_symmetry.space_group_name_H-M   'P 1'
#
loop_
_entity.id
_entity.type
_entity.pdbx_description
1 polymer ?
#
loop_
_entity_poly.entity_id
_entity_poly.type
_entity_poly.pdbx_seq_one_letter_code
_entity_poly.pdbx_strand_id
1 'polypeptide(L)'
;MGELRERAEAEAIAVFARNLKDLLLAAPAGGKATMGLDPGIRTGVKVAVVDATGKVLATDTVYPFQPKNDLRGAQVVIAQLIAKHGVKLISIGNGTASRETEKMVADLLAVLPGAEKPVKVIVSEAGASVYSASELAAKEFPGLDVSLRGAVSIARRLQDPLAELVKIEPKAIGVGQYQHDVDQHRLGRSLEAVVEDAVNAVGVDLNTASAPLLARVSGVGPGLAEAIVSHRDANGPFATRRELLKVARLGPKAFEQAAGFLRISGGKEPLDASSVHPEAYDVARKIVAACGRDIRALMADPSALKGLDPRSFVDAKFGLPTVKDILAELEKPGRDPRPSFKTATFADGIEDIKDLKPGMMLEGTVTNVAAFGAFVDIGVHQDGLVHVSQLADKFVKDPHEVVKAGDVVKVRVVEVDVPRKRIGLTMKSDSAEAREQMRERGQDRSPQPQRGKPLPSSAGPAQGSSAFADALKGKFGR
;
A
#
# COMPACT_ATOMS: atom_id res chain seq x y z
N MET A 1 -9.03 33.20 5.05
CA MET A 1 -7.88 32.36 5.45
C MET A 1 -8.32 31.01 6.04
N GLY A 2 -9.26 30.97 7.00
CA GLY A 2 -9.76 29.70 7.58
C GLY A 2 -10.35 28.73 6.55
N GLU A 3 -11.28 29.19 5.71
CA GLU A 3 -11.91 28.37 4.67
C GLU A 3 -10.91 27.83 3.62
N LEU A 4 -9.87 28.60 3.29
CA LEU A 4 -8.81 28.13 2.38
C LEU A 4 -8.00 27.02 3.03
N ARG A 5 -7.64 27.18 4.31
CA ARG A 5 -6.92 26.17 5.10
C ARG A 5 -7.74 24.89 5.24
N GLU A 6 -9.01 24.99 5.60
CA GLU A 6 -9.89 23.82 5.76
C GLU A 6 -10.04 23.01 4.47
N ARG A 7 -10.15 23.69 3.32
CA ARG A 7 -10.18 23.02 2.01
C ARG A 7 -8.85 22.35 1.67
N ALA A 8 -7.73 23.04 1.91
CA ALA A 8 -6.40 22.47 1.68
C ALA A 8 -6.13 21.24 2.56
N GLU A 9 -6.47 21.31 3.85
CA GLU A 9 -6.35 20.18 4.76
C GLU A 9 -7.29 19.03 4.37
N ALA A 10 -8.52 19.31 3.94
CA ALA A 10 -9.44 18.28 3.48
C ALA A 10 -8.92 17.52 2.26
N GLU A 11 -8.34 18.25 1.30
CA GLU A 11 -7.72 17.65 0.11
C GLU A 11 -6.48 16.82 0.45
N ALA A 12 -5.61 17.34 1.33
CA ALA A 12 -4.44 16.62 1.82
C ALA A 12 -4.83 15.32 2.54
N ILE A 13 -5.82 15.37 3.44
CA ILE A 13 -6.33 14.19 4.16
C ILE A 13 -6.91 13.17 3.18
N ALA A 14 -7.61 13.60 2.11
CA ALA A 14 -8.12 12.70 1.10
C ALA A 14 -7.00 11.98 0.31
N VAL A 15 -5.87 12.64 0.08
CA VAL A 15 -4.67 12.00 -0.50
C VAL A 15 -4.08 10.99 0.48
N PHE A 16 -3.90 11.36 1.74
CA PHE A 16 -3.39 10.47 2.79
C PHE A 16 -4.26 9.21 2.95
N ALA A 17 -5.59 9.36 2.90
CA ALA A 17 -6.54 8.27 2.95
C ALA A 17 -6.37 7.29 1.78
N ARG A 18 -6.16 7.80 0.55
CA ARG A 18 -5.91 6.96 -0.63
C ARG A 18 -4.58 6.21 -0.54
N ASN A 19 -3.51 6.89 -0.12
CA ASN A 19 -2.20 6.27 0.07
C ASN A 19 -2.24 5.18 1.14
N LEU A 20 -2.93 5.42 2.28
CA LEU A 20 -3.10 4.39 3.30
C LEU A 20 -3.87 3.18 2.75
N LYS A 21 -4.93 3.42 1.98
CA LYS A 21 -5.71 2.33 1.36
C LYS A 21 -4.85 1.47 0.45
N ASP A 22 -4.01 2.08 -0.37
CA ASP A 22 -3.09 1.37 -1.27
C ASP A 22 -2.08 0.53 -0.48
N LEU A 23 -1.50 1.08 0.60
CA LEU A 23 -0.58 0.34 1.48
C LEU A 23 -1.26 -0.86 2.16
N LEU A 24 -2.48 -0.70 2.65
CA LEU A 24 -3.25 -1.76 3.31
C LEU A 24 -3.67 -2.86 2.33
N LEU A 25 -3.97 -2.49 1.09
CA LEU A 25 -4.40 -3.42 0.03
C LEU A 25 -3.25 -3.88 -0.87
N ALA A 26 -2.00 -3.62 -0.47
CA ALA A 26 -0.83 -4.14 -1.16
C ALA A 26 -0.84 -5.68 -1.17
N ALA A 27 -0.28 -6.26 -2.23
CA ALA A 27 -0.28 -7.70 -2.41
C ALA A 27 0.47 -8.42 -1.28
N PRO A 28 -0.14 -9.38 -0.56
CA PRO A 28 0.55 -10.19 0.42
C PRO A 28 1.48 -11.20 -0.26
N ALA A 29 2.72 -11.34 0.19
CA ALA A 29 3.63 -12.38 -0.32
C ALA A 29 3.26 -13.80 0.19
N GLY A 30 2.38 -13.86 1.20
CA GLY A 30 1.81 -15.07 1.77
C GLY A 30 2.64 -15.68 2.90
N GLY A 31 2.13 -16.80 3.43
CA GLY A 31 2.74 -17.54 4.54
C GLY A 31 4.02 -18.29 4.15
N LYS A 32 5.09 -17.55 3.87
CA LYS A 32 6.43 -18.07 3.59
C LYS A 32 7.37 -17.63 4.70
N ALA A 33 8.39 -18.43 5.00
CA ALA A 33 9.43 -18.02 5.96
C ALA A 33 10.15 -16.77 5.45
N THR A 34 10.19 -15.72 6.27
CA THR A 34 10.65 -14.38 5.86
C THR A 34 11.69 -13.86 6.84
N MET A 35 12.79 -13.33 6.30
CA MET A 35 13.74 -12.54 7.07
C MET A 35 13.42 -11.05 6.88
N GLY A 36 13.21 -10.32 7.97
CA GLY A 36 13.14 -8.87 7.97
C GLY A 36 14.50 -8.26 8.32
N LEU A 37 14.92 -7.31 7.50
CA LEU A 37 16.10 -6.49 7.71
C LEU A 37 15.64 -5.05 7.91
N ASP A 38 15.88 -4.52 9.10
CA ASP A 38 15.69 -3.10 9.44
C ASP A 38 17.04 -2.38 9.31
N PRO A 39 17.27 -1.64 8.21
CA PRO A 39 18.57 -1.08 7.89
C PRO A 39 19.05 -0.04 8.90
N GLY A 40 20.37 0.02 9.08
CA GLY A 40 20.98 1.02 9.93
C GLY A 40 22.49 1.04 9.80
N ILE A 41 23.08 2.23 9.94
CA ILE A 41 24.52 2.45 9.84
C ILE A 41 25.16 2.21 11.22
N ARG A 42 25.15 3.24 12.08
CA ARG A 42 25.82 3.21 13.39
C ARG A 42 25.23 2.17 14.36
N THR A 43 23.91 1.97 14.32
CA THR A 43 23.20 1.01 15.20
C THR A 43 23.12 -0.40 14.61
N GLY A 44 23.71 -0.62 13.44
CA GLY A 44 23.64 -1.88 12.71
C GLY A 44 22.29 -2.12 12.03
N VAL A 45 22.26 -3.16 11.21
CA VAL A 45 21.06 -3.70 10.57
C VAL A 45 20.46 -4.75 11.51
N LYS A 46 19.19 -4.58 11.88
CA LYS A 46 18.50 -5.50 12.79
C LYS A 46 17.89 -6.58 11.93
N VAL A 47 18.03 -7.81 12.37
CA VAL A 47 17.61 -9.01 11.66
C VAL A 47 16.54 -9.69 12.49
N ALA A 48 15.43 -10.05 11.86
CA ALA A 48 14.43 -10.93 12.43
C ALA A 48 14.06 -12.00 11.42
N VAL A 49 13.93 -13.25 11.85
CA VAL A 49 13.42 -14.33 11.03
C VAL A 49 12.08 -14.77 11.58
N VAL A 50 11.06 -14.78 10.74
CA VAL A 50 9.73 -15.31 11.05
C VAL A 50 9.41 -16.53 10.19
N ASP A 51 8.68 -17.48 10.75
CA ASP A 51 8.17 -18.62 9.99
C ASP A 51 6.95 -18.25 9.13
N ALA A 52 6.39 -19.23 8.42
CA ALA A 52 5.21 -19.07 7.57
C ALA A 52 3.96 -18.54 8.31
N THR A 53 3.91 -18.65 9.64
CA THR A 53 2.81 -18.16 10.48
C THR A 53 3.08 -16.76 11.05
N GLY A 54 4.28 -16.21 10.81
CA GLY A 54 4.74 -14.95 11.37
C GLY A 54 5.31 -15.08 12.79
N LYS A 55 5.52 -16.30 13.30
CA LYS A 55 6.18 -16.53 14.60
C LYS A 55 7.67 -16.23 14.46
N VAL A 56 8.22 -15.46 15.41
CA VAL A 56 9.65 -15.14 15.46
C VAL A 56 10.45 -16.40 15.82
N LEU A 57 11.42 -16.72 14.97
CA LEU A 57 12.32 -17.87 15.12
C LEU A 57 13.71 -17.46 15.62
N ALA A 58 14.20 -16.31 15.16
CA ALA A 58 15.53 -15.79 15.51
C ALA A 58 15.57 -14.27 15.30
N THR A 59 16.45 -13.61 16.05
CA THR A 59 16.78 -12.20 15.86
C THR A 59 18.27 -11.99 16.06
N ASP A 60 18.84 -10.99 15.38
CA ASP A 60 20.24 -10.62 15.51
C ASP A 60 20.44 -9.13 15.15
N THR A 61 21.62 -8.58 15.44
CA THR A 61 22.05 -7.26 14.97
C THR A 61 23.42 -7.37 14.33
N VAL A 62 23.48 -7.14 13.02
CA VAL A 62 24.71 -7.19 12.24
C VAL A 62 25.20 -5.77 11.92
N TYR A 63 26.51 -5.61 11.70
CA TYR A 63 27.13 -4.29 11.53
C TYR A 63 27.96 -4.19 10.24
N PRO A 64 27.33 -4.32 9.06
CA PRO A 64 28.03 -4.31 7.78
C PRO A 64 28.64 -2.95 7.41
N PHE A 65 28.13 -1.85 7.99
CA PHE A 65 28.51 -0.48 7.64
C PHE A 65 29.30 0.22 8.76
N GLN A 66 29.68 1.46 8.51
CA GLN A 66 30.41 2.27 9.48
C GLN A 66 29.67 2.35 10.84
N PRO A 67 30.40 2.31 11.96
CA PRO A 67 31.86 2.33 12.08
C PRO A 67 32.53 0.95 12.00
N LYS A 68 31.79 -0.17 12.13
CA LYS A 68 32.40 -1.51 12.21
C LYS A 68 32.83 -2.06 10.85
N ASN A 69 32.12 -1.72 9.77
CA ASN A 69 32.39 -2.16 8.39
C ASN A 69 32.56 -3.69 8.25
N ASP A 70 31.83 -4.48 9.04
CA ASP A 70 31.94 -5.95 9.03
C ASP A 70 30.96 -6.57 8.03
N LEU A 71 31.17 -6.26 6.74
CA LEU A 71 30.29 -6.72 5.66
C LEU A 71 30.27 -8.26 5.57
N ARG A 72 31.45 -8.90 5.66
CA ARG A 72 31.57 -10.34 5.51
C ARG A 72 31.00 -11.09 6.71
N GLY A 73 31.21 -10.60 7.94
CA GLY A 73 30.59 -11.18 9.13
C GLY A 73 29.06 -11.10 9.07
N ALA A 74 28.51 -9.95 8.65
CA ALA A 74 27.07 -9.78 8.43
C ALA A 74 26.52 -10.78 7.39
N GLN A 75 27.20 -10.94 6.25
CA GLN A 75 26.81 -11.90 5.21
C GLN A 75 26.82 -13.36 5.71
N VAL A 76 27.83 -13.74 6.51
CA VAL A 76 27.90 -15.08 7.11
C VAL A 76 26.74 -15.34 8.06
N VAL A 77 26.43 -14.39 8.95
CA VAL A 77 25.29 -14.51 9.88
C VAL A 77 23.97 -14.63 9.11
N ILE A 78 23.76 -13.78 8.10
CA ILE A 78 22.55 -13.83 7.27
C ILE A 78 22.44 -15.17 6.53
N ALA A 79 23.53 -15.68 5.93
CA ALA A 79 23.53 -16.99 5.28
C ALA A 79 23.17 -18.14 6.24
N GLN A 80 23.72 -18.11 7.45
CA GLN A 80 23.43 -19.12 8.47
C GLN A 80 21.94 -19.10 8.86
N LEU A 81 21.37 -17.92 9.06
CA LEU A 81 19.95 -17.76 9.37
C LEU A 81 19.05 -18.20 8.20
N ILE A 82 19.41 -17.88 6.96
CA ILE A 82 18.71 -18.34 5.75
C ILE A 82 18.68 -19.87 5.72
N ALA A 83 19.84 -20.52 5.86
CA ALA A 83 19.96 -21.97 5.78
C ALA A 83 19.24 -22.67 6.95
N LYS A 84 19.42 -22.17 8.18
CA LYS A 84 18.84 -22.77 9.39
C LYS A 84 17.32 -22.75 9.40
N HIS A 85 16.71 -21.68 8.86
CA HIS A 85 15.27 -21.46 8.95
C HIS A 85 14.54 -21.60 7.61
N GLY A 86 15.25 -21.99 6.54
CA GLY A 86 14.66 -22.20 5.22
C GLY A 86 13.99 -20.93 4.67
N VAL A 87 14.61 -19.77 4.87
CA VAL A 87 14.06 -18.46 4.48
C VAL A 87 13.78 -18.44 2.97
N LYS A 88 12.59 -17.98 2.60
CA LYS A 88 12.13 -17.88 1.20
C LYS A 88 12.01 -16.43 0.73
N LEU A 89 11.81 -15.50 1.65
CA LEU A 89 11.68 -14.07 1.38
C LEU A 89 12.63 -13.28 2.27
N ILE A 90 13.22 -12.22 1.74
CA ILE A 90 13.98 -11.23 2.51
C ILE A 90 13.30 -9.88 2.32
N SER A 91 12.67 -9.39 3.39
CA SER A 91 12.05 -8.08 3.47
C SER A 91 13.08 -7.06 3.97
N ILE A 92 13.28 -5.97 3.25
CA ILE A 92 14.25 -4.93 3.58
C ILE A 92 13.49 -3.62 3.76
N GLY A 93 13.57 -3.00 4.94
CA GLY A 93 12.98 -1.69 5.19
C GLY A 93 13.56 -0.63 4.25
N ASN A 94 12.74 0.32 3.80
CA ASN A 94 13.15 1.37 2.86
C ASN A 94 13.78 2.62 3.54
N GLY A 95 14.26 2.49 4.77
CA GLY A 95 14.90 3.57 5.52
C GLY A 95 16.37 3.81 5.23
N THR A 96 17.05 4.32 6.25
CA THR A 96 18.47 4.70 6.17
C THR A 96 19.36 3.48 5.97
N ALA A 97 20.23 3.51 4.95
CA ALA A 97 21.08 2.40 4.54
C ALA A 97 20.35 1.16 3.97
N SER A 98 19.10 1.34 3.52
CA SER A 98 18.31 0.28 2.89
C SER A 98 18.98 -0.32 1.66
N ARG A 99 19.77 0.46 0.93
CA ARG A 99 20.41 0.00 -0.31
C ARG A 99 21.75 -0.65 -0.13
N GLU A 100 22.55 -0.11 0.76
CA GLU A 100 23.76 -0.77 1.20
C GLU A 100 23.39 -2.15 1.76
N THR A 101 22.24 -2.24 2.44
CA THR A 101 21.65 -3.52 2.89
C THR A 101 21.16 -4.37 1.73
N GLU A 102 20.44 -3.79 0.77
CA GLU A 102 19.96 -4.46 -0.44
C GLU A 102 21.12 -5.06 -1.26
N LYS A 103 22.18 -4.29 -1.47
CA LYS A 103 23.41 -4.68 -2.17
C LYS A 103 24.13 -5.78 -1.43
N MET A 104 24.32 -5.64 -0.12
CA MET A 104 24.89 -6.71 0.72
C MET A 104 24.12 -8.03 0.56
N VAL A 105 22.78 -7.97 0.53
CA VAL A 105 21.91 -9.13 0.30
C VAL A 105 22.02 -9.64 -1.14
N ALA A 106 22.10 -8.75 -2.14
CA ALA A 106 22.30 -9.11 -3.53
C ALA A 106 23.59 -9.93 -3.74
N ASP A 107 24.70 -9.39 -3.22
CA ASP A 107 26.03 -10.00 -3.28
C ASP A 107 26.02 -11.36 -2.57
N LEU A 108 25.37 -11.44 -1.41
CA LEU A 108 25.20 -12.69 -0.67
C LEU A 108 24.42 -13.72 -1.50
N LEU A 109 23.27 -13.33 -2.04
CA LEU A 109 22.42 -14.22 -2.84
C LEU A 109 23.14 -14.67 -4.12
N ALA A 110 24.02 -13.86 -4.70
CA ALA A 110 24.82 -14.25 -5.87
C ALA A 110 25.71 -15.47 -5.56
N VAL A 111 26.33 -15.50 -4.37
CA VAL A 111 27.28 -16.54 -3.95
C VAL A 111 26.67 -17.64 -3.07
N LEU A 112 25.41 -17.49 -2.63
CA LEU A 112 24.75 -18.45 -1.76
C LEU A 112 24.59 -19.82 -2.46
N PRO A 113 25.01 -20.92 -1.81
CA PRO A 113 24.84 -22.27 -2.38
C PRO A 113 23.36 -22.68 -2.34
N GLY A 114 22.92 -23.41 -3.37
CA GLY A 114 21.55 -23.94 -3.47
C GLY A 114 20.81 -23.44 -4.71
N ALA A 115 19.86 -24.25 -5.20
CA ALA A 115 19.10 -23.95 -6.40
C ALA A 115 17.97 -22.91 -6.15
N GLU A 116 17.42 -22.88 -4.94
CA GLU A 116 16.33 -21.97 -4.59
C GLU A 116 16.83 -20.86 -3.67
N LYS A 117 16.96 -19.65 -4.23
CA LYS A 117 17.41 -18.46 -3.51
C LYS A 117 16.21 -17.68 -2.94
N PRO A 118 16.31 -17.11 -1.73
CA PRO A 118 15.30 -16.21 -1.22
C PRO A 118 15.05 -15.03 -2.18
N VAL A 119 13.80 -14.60 -2.28
CA VAL A 119 13.44 -13.41 -3.04
C VAL A 119 13.56 -12.18 -2.13
N LYS A 120 14.42 -11.23 -2.47
CA LYS A 120 14.55 -9.95 -1.76
C LYS A 120 13.47 -8.97 -2.22
N VAL A 121 12.90 -8.20 -1.28
CA VAL A 121 11.81 -7.25 -1.52
C VAL A 121 12.00 -6.05 -0.61
N ILE A 122 11.94 -4.85 -1.17
CA ILE A 122 11.92 -3.60 -0.40
C ILE A 122 10.49 -3.37 0.11
N VAL A 123 10.36 -3.05 1.39
CA VAL A 123 9.07 -2.71 2.01
C VAL A 123 9.14 -1.36 2.70
N SER A 124 8.01 -0.68 2.78
CA SER A 124 7.90 0.52 3.60
C SER A 124 8.17 0.17 5.06
N GLU A 125 9.01 0.95 5.74
CA GLU A 125 9.19 0.89 7.20
C GLU A 125 8.29 1.89 7.94
N ALA A 126 7.40 2.59 7.24
CA ALA A 126 6.53 3.59 7.83
C ALA A 126 5.76 3.02 9.04
N GLY A 127 5.86 3.70 10.18
CA GLY A 127 5.25 3.27 11.43
C GLY A 127 5.95 2.11 12.17
N ALA A 128 6.98 1.46 11.61
CA ALA A 128 7.67 0.35 12.27
C ALA A 128 8.30 0.79 13.61
N SER A 129 8.89 1.98 13.66
CA SER A 129 9.44 2.56 14.90
C SER A 129 8.34 2.82 15.93
N VAL A 130 7.17 3.32 15.50
CA VAL A 130 6.02 3.58 16.38
C VAL A 130 5.48 2.27 16.95
N TYR A 131 5.34 1.24 16.09
CA TYR A 131 4.98 -0.11 16.53
C TYR A 131 5.99 -0.65 17.55
N SER A 132 7.29 -0.56 17.26
CA SER A 132 8.34 -1.14 18.12
C SER A 132 8.31 -0.63 19.56
N ALA A 133 7.97 0.65 19.73
CA ALA A 133 7.85 1.34 21.01
C ALA A 133 6.46 1.23 21.66
N SER A 134 5.48 0.60 20.99
CA SER A 134 4.11 0.47 21.49
C SER A 134 3.99 -0.55 22.62
N GLU A 135 2.97 -0.36 23.46
CA GLU A 135 2.59 -1.36 24.48
C GLU A 135 2.21 -2.70 23.86
N LEU A 136 1.58 -2.69 22.67
CA LEU A 136 1.23 -3.90 21.94
C LEU A 136 2.47 -4.71 21.59
N ALA A 137 3.49 -4.08 20.99
CA ALA A 137 4.74 -4.77 20.66
C ALA A 137 5.50 -5.23 21.92
N ALA A 138 5.43 -4.47 23.01
CA ALA A 138 5.99 -4.89 24.30
C ALA A 138 5.29 -6.14 24.86
N LYS A 139 3.97 -6.26 24.68
CA LYS A 139 3.20 -7.47 25.05
C LYS A 139 3.48 -8.65 24.12
N GLU A 140 3.58 -8.41 22.81
CA GLU A 140 3.92 -9.46 21.83
C GLU A 140 5.35 -9.99 22.06
N PHE A 141 6.29 -9.11 22.45
CA PHE A 141 7.71 -9.44 22.59
C PHE A 141 8.36 -8.89 23.87
N PRO A 142 7.98 -9.39 25.07
CA PRO A 142 8.46 -8.84 26.34
C PRO A 142 9.99 -8.94 26.53
N GLY A 143 10.61 -9.98 25.96
CA GLY A 143 12.05 -10.22 26.05
C GLY A 143 12.88 -9.67 24.89
N LEU A 144 12.24 -9.00 23.92
CA LEU A 144 12.94 -8.49 22.74
C LEU A 144 13.20 -6.99 22.88
N ASP A 145 14.43 -6.57 22.55
CA ASP A 145 14.81 -5.17 22.51
C ASP A 145 13.93 -4.39 21.52
N VAL A 146 13.66 -3.12 21.84
CA VAL A 146 12.81 -2.23 21.03
C VAL A 146 13.30 -2.17 19.58
N SER A 147 14.62 -2.11 19.36
CA SER A 147 15.17 -2.00 18.00
C SER A 147 14.92 -3.24 17.14
N LEU A 148 14.85 -4.44 17.73
CA LEU A 148 14.61 -5.69 17.00
C LEU A 148 13.14 -5.89 16.64
N ARG A 149 12.21 -5.27 17.38
CA ARG A 149 10.76 -5.36 17.09
C ARG A 149 10.41 -4.71 15.75
N GLY A 150 11.15 -3.68 15.34
CA GLY A 150 11.02 -3.06 14.01
C GLY A 150 11.27 -4.06 12.88
N ALA A 151 12.37 -4.83 12.98
CA ALA A 151 12.71 -5.87 12.01
C ALA A 151 11.65 -6.98 11.93
N VAL A 152 11.02 -7.34 13.06
CA VAL A 152 9.89 -8.28 13.08
C VAL A 152 8.70 -7.72 12.30
N SER A 153 8.37 -6.44 12.49
CA SER A 153 7.28 -5.79 11.76
C SER A 153 7.54 -5.73 10.25
N ILE A 154 8.78 -5.41 9.86
CA ILE A 154 9.21 -5.42 8.46
C ILE A 154 9.06 -6.82 7.82
N ALA A 155 9.40 -7.88 8.55
CA ALA A 155 9.24 -9.26 8.07
C ALA A 155 7.77 -9.63 7.85
N ARG A 156 6.92 -9.36 8.85
CA ARG A 156 5.48 -9.70 8.82
C ARG A 156 4.70 -8.87 7.80
N ARG A 157 5.08 -7.61 7.61
CA ARG A 157 4.46 -6.72 6.61
C ARG A 157 4.58 -7.26 5.19
N LEU A 158 5.67 -7.94 4.85
CA LEU A 158 5.80 -8.59 3.55
C LEU A 158 4.86 -9.81 3.41
N GLN A 159 4.68 -10.58 4.50
CA GLN A 159 3.78 -11.74 4.50
C GLN A 159 2.34 -11.30 4.29
N ASP A 160 1.88 -10.32 5.07
CA ASP A 160 0.57 -9.68 4.92
C ASP A 160 0.61 -8.21 5.42
N PRO A 161 0.59 -7.22 4.51
CA PRO A 161 0.63 -5.80 4.88
C PRO A 161 -0.54 -5.39 5.76
N LEU A 162 -1.75 -5.86 5.46
CA LEU A 162 -2.96 -5.50 6.19
C LEU A 162 -2.86 -5.98 7.64
N ALA A 163 -2.55 -7.26 7.85
CA ALA A 163 -2.53 -7.88 9.18
C ALA A 163 -1.47 -7.26 10.11
N GLU A 164 -0.39 -6.70 9.55
CA GLU A 164 0.66 -6.05 10.33
C GLU A 164 0.41 -4.54 10.52
N LEU A 165 -0.04 -3.81 9.49
CA LEU A 165 -0.26 -2.35 9.58
C LEU A 165 -1.42 -1.98 10.52
N VAL A 166 -2.45 -2.83 10.66
CA VAL A 166 -3.57 -2.57 11.60
C VAL A 166 -3.15 -2.51 13.07
N LYS A 167 -1.96 -3.02 13.41
CA LYS A 167 -1.38 -2.96 14.76
C LYS A 167 -0.86 -1.57 15.14
N ILE A 168 -0.76 -0.68 14.16
CA ILE A 168 -0.21 0.67 14.30
C ILE A 168 -1.38 1.65 14.35
N GLU A 169 -1.24 2.73 15.11
CA GLU A 169 -2.20 3.82 15.03
C GLU A 169 -2.22 4.39 13.59
N PRO A 170 -3.38 4.50 12.91
CA PRO A 170 -3.41 4.82 11.48
C PRO A 170 -2.72 6.15 11.14
N LYS A 171 -2.91 7.17 11.97
CA LYS A 171 -2.26 8.50 11.80
C LYS A 171 -0.75 8.50 12.06
N ALA A 172 -0.21 7.43 12.62
CA ALA A 172 1.22 7.25 12.83
C ALA A 172 1.89 6.47 11.69
N ILE A 173 1.11 5.92 10.75
CA ILE A 173 1.61 5.42 9.48
C ILE A 173 1.86 6.66 8.61
N GLY A 174 3.12 6.89 8.25
CA GLY A 174 3.50 8.01 7.39
C GLY A 174 3.01 7.76 5.95
N VAL A 175 1.94 8.45 5.55
CA VAL A 175 1.26 8.27 4.25
C VAL A 175 1.29 9.53 3.38
N GLY A 176 2.01 10.56 3.80
CA GLY A 176 2.30 11.72 2.99
C GLY A 176 3.13 12.79 3.70
N GLN A 177 3.57 13.78 2.93
CA GLN A 177 4.32 14.93 3.45
C GLN A 177 3.39 15.85 4.25
N TYR A 178 3.93 16.51 5.28
CA TYR A 178 3.19 17.48 6.12
C TYR A 178 1.95 16.89 6.81
N GLN A 179 1.89 15.57 6.99
CA GLN A 179 0.80 14.87 7.67
C GLN A 179 0.59 15.35 9.13
N HIS A 180 1.64 15.86 9.76
CA HIS A 180 1.57 16.41 11.12
C HIS A 180 1.03 17.86 11.17
N ASP A 181 0.95 18.53 10.02
CA ASP A 181 0.56 19.95 9.93
C ASP A 181 -0.94 20.15 9.63
N VAL A 182 -1.68 19.07 9.34
CA VAL A 182 -3.14 19.09 9.15
C VAL A 182 -3.89 18.86 10.46
N ASP A 183 -5.21 19.08 10.47
CA ASP A 183 -6.08 18.73 11.59
C ASP A 183 -5.98 17.24 11.94
N GLN A 184 -5.36 16.95 13.10
CA GLN A 184 -5.08 15.59 13.55
C GLN A 184 -6.32 14.78 13.93
N HIS A 185 -7.42 15.44 14.32
CA HIS A 185 -8.66 14.77 14.66
C HIS A 185 -9.42 14.35 13.39
N ARG A 186 -9.47 15.22 12.37
CA ARG A 186 -10.01 14.88 11.05
C ARG A 186 -9.18 13.80 10.37
N LEU A 187 -7.84 13.91 10.45
CA LEU A 187 -6.93 12.90 9.93
C LEU A 187 -7.18 11.53 10.59
N GLY A 188 -7.21 11.47 11.92
CA GLY A 188 -7.44 10.24 12.67
C GLY A 188 -8.73 9.53 12.24
N ARG A 189 -9.85 10.24 12.26
CA ARG A 189 -11.15 9.68 11.82
C ARG A 189 -11.12 9.19 10.37
N SER A 190 -10.50 9.95 9.47
CA SER A 190 -10.43 9.58 8.05
C SER A 190 -9.60 8.31 7.83
N LEU A 191 -8.47 8.18 8.52
CA LEU A 191 -7.59 7.02 8.36
C LEU A 191 -8.15 5.77 9.08
N GLU A 192 -8.85 5.94 10.19
CA GLU A 192 -9.58 4.85 10.85
C GLU A 192 -10.67 4.27 9.95
N ALA A 193 -11.44 5.12 9.26
CA ALA A 193 -12.45 4.68 8.29
C ALA A 193 -11.81 3.88 7.14
N VAL A 194 -10.65 4.32 6.63
CA VAL A 194 -9.92 3.58 5.58
C VAL A 194 -9.46 2.20 6.07
N VAL A 195 -9.00 2.10 7.32
CA VAL A 195 -8.61 0.81 7.91
C VAL A 195 -9.82 -0.12 8.04
N GLU A 196 -10.94 0.38 8.53
CA GLU A 196 -12.19 -0.39 8.61
C GLU A 196 -12.62 -0.87 7.22
N ASP A 197 -12.68 0.02 6.23
CA ASP A 197 -13.02 -0.33 4.85
C ASP A 197 -12.10 -1.42 4.28
N ALA A 198 -10.78 -1.28 4.46
CA ALA A 198 -9.81 -2.24 3.94
C ALA A 198 -9.93 -3.62 4.59
N VAL A 199 -10.07 -3.67 5.92
CA VAL A 199 -10.20 -4.94 6.67
C VAL A 199 -11.49 -5.66 6.29
N ASN A 200 -12.61 -4.95 6.23
CA ASN A 200 -13.89 -5.57 5.90
C ASN A 200 -13.99 -5.94 4.41
N ALA A 201 -13.33 -5.20 3.51
CA ALA A 201 -13.25 -5.58 2.09
C ALA A 201 -12.46 -6.88 1.87
N VAL A 202 -11.37 -7.10 2.62
CA VAL A 202 -10.57 -8.35 2.53
C VAL A 202 -11.25 -9.49 3.29
N GLY A 203 -11.91 -9.20 4.41
CA GLY A 203 -12.44 -10.20 5.32
C GLY A 203 -11.35 -10.89 6.13
N VAL A 204 -11.71 -11.43 7.30
CA VAL A 204 -10.75 -11.88 8.31
C VAL A 204 -11.01 -13.34 8.66
N ASP A 205 -10.00 -14.21 8.65
CA ASP A 205 -10.15 -15.58 9.15
C ASP A 205 -10.23 -15.59 10.67
N LEU A 206 -11.37 -16.04 11.19
CA LEU A 206 -11.71 -16.01 12.61
C LEU A 206 -10.75 -16.83 13.48
N ASN A 207 -10.20 -17.92 12.93
CA ASN A 207 -9.39 -18.87 13.68
C ASN A 207 -7.90 -18.50 13.70
N THR A 208 -7.44 -17.59 12.84
CA THR A 208 -6.02 -17.21 12.76
C THR A 208 -5.77 -15.74 13.04
N ALA A 209 -6.78 -14.88 12.91
CA ALA A 209 -6.62 -13.45 13.10
C ALA A 209 -6.19 -13.07 14.52
N SER A 210 -5.40 -12.00 14.58
CA SER A 210 -4.99 -11.35 15.82
C SER A 210 -6.11 -10.46 16.37
N ALA A 211 -6.09 -10.18 17.66
CA ALA A 211 -7.06 -9.26 18.27
C ALA A 211 -7.04 -7.85 17.61
N PRO A 212 -5.88 -7.24 17.29
CA PRO A 212 -5.86 -5.96 16.57
C PRO A 212 -6.56 -6.00 15.20
N LEU A 213 -6.45 -7.09 14.45
CA LEU A 213 -7.12 -7.24 13.16
C LEU A 213 -8.64 -7.43 13.35
N LEU A 214 -9.05 -8.30 14.27
CA LEU A 214 -10.46 -8.52 14.61
C LEU A 214 -11.14 -7.23 15.11
N ALA A 215 -10.41 -6.37 15.83
CA ALA A 215 -10.94 -5.12 16.35
C ALA A 215 -11.36 -4.13 15.25
N ARG A 216 -10.88 -4.31 14.02
CA ARG A 216 -11.24 -3.50 12.85
C ARG A 216 -12.41 -4.08 12.04
N VAL A 217 -12.90 -5.25 12.41
CA VAL A 217 -14.09 -5.86 11.79
C VAL A 217 -15.34 -5.13 12.27
N SER A 218 -16.26 -4.87 11.34
CA SER A 218 -17.52 -4.17 11.63
C SER A 218 -18.26 -4.83 12.79
N GLY A 219 -18.62 -4.02 13.80
CA GLY A 219 -19.37 -4.48 14.98
C GLY A 219 -18.58 -5.26 16.04
N VAL A 220 -17.25 -5.43 15.90
CA VAL A 220 -16.40 -6.15 16.88
C VAL A 220 -15.74 -5.17 17.87
N GLY A 221 -14.83 -4.31 17.39
CA GLY A 221 -14.05 -3.43 18.26
C GLY A 221 -13.09 -4.16 19.22
N PRO A 222 -12.29 -3.44 20.03
CA PRO A 222 -11.21 -4.04 20.81
C PRO A 222 -11.67 -5.07 21.85
N GLY A 223 -12.72 -4.75 22.61
CA GLY A 223 -13.18 -5.60 23.71
C GLY A 223 -13.80 -6.93 23.27
N LEU A 224 -14.51 -6.97 22.12
CA LEU A 224 -14.99 -8.24 21.56
C LEU A 224 -13.87 -9.00 20.86
N ALA A 225 -12.92 -8.32 20.23
CA ALA A 225 -11.77 -8.98 19.60
C ALA A 225 -10.96 -9.81 20.61
N GLU A 226 -10.68 -9.26 21.79
CA GLU A 226 -10.03 -9.99 22.88
C GLU A 226 -10.89 -11.17 23.39
N ALA A 227 -12.21 -10.98 23.48
CA ALA A 227 -13.14 -12.03 23.91
C ALA A 227 -13.21 -13.19 22.89
N ILE A 228 -13.18 -12.88 21.59
CA ILE A 228 -13.15 -13.87 20.51
C ILE A 228 -11.86 -14.69 20.59
N VAL A 229 -10.70 -14.03 20.71
CA VAL A 229 -9.41 -14.73 20.84
C VAL A 229 -9.38 -15.59 22.10
N SER A 230 -9.81 -15.05 23.24
CA SER A 230 -9.85 -15.81 24.50
C SER A 230 -10.77 -17.02 24.41
N HIS A 231 -11.93 -16.88 23.74
CA HIS A 231 -12.84 -18.00 23.52
C HIS A 231 -12.21 -19.07 22.62
N ARG A 232 -11.55 -18.67 21.52
CA ARG A 232 -10.83 -19.59 20.62
C ARG A 232 -9.73 -20.35 21.35
N ASP A 233 -8.95 -19.66 22.18
CA ASP A 233 -7.82 -20.26 22.89
C ASP A 233 -8.30 -21.25 23.96
N ALA A 234 -9.44 -20.98 24.61
CA ALA A 234 -10.01 -21.84 25.65
C ALA A 234 -10.84 -23.02 25.12
N ASN A 235 -11.52 -22.86 23.97
CA ASN A 235 -12.49 -23.84 23.46
C ASN A 235 -12.05 -24.51 22.15
N GLY A 236 -10.91 -24.09 21.58
CA GLY A 236 -10.45 -24.49 20.26
C GLY A 236 -11.04 -23.63 19.13
N PRO A 237 -10.70 -23.96 17.87
CA PRO A 237 -11.15 -23.20 16.71
C PRO A 237 -12.67 -23.26 16.54
N PHE A 238 -13.26 -22.17 16.05
CA PHE A 238 -14.65 -22.10 15.67
C PHE A 238 -14.93 -22.99 14.45
N ALA A 239 -15.93 -23.85 14.56
CA ALA A 239 -16.34 -24.74 13.47
C ALA A 239 -17.41 -24.11 12.57
N THR A 240 -18.17 -23.14 13.09
CA THR A 240 -19.16 -22.36 12.33
C THR A 240 -19.28 -20.92 12.85
N ARG A 241 -19.73 -19.98 12.02
CA ARG A 241 -19.97 -18.59 12.43
C ARG A 241 -20.95 -18.48 13.60
N ARG A 242 -21.98 -19.32 13.64
CA ARG A 242 -22.99 -19.29 14.73
C ARG A 242 -22.39 -19.50 16.12
N GLU A 243 -21.23 -20.13 16.22
CA GLU A 243 -20.52 -20.29 17.50
C GLU A 243 -20.01 -18.97 18.08
N LEU A 244 -19.92 -17.89 17.28
CA LEU A 244 -19.65 -16.54 17.78
C LEU A 244 -20.68 -16.08 18.83
N LEU A 245 -21.92 -16.55 18.75
CA LEU A 245 -22.96 -16.23 19.75
C LEU A 245 -22.67 -16.85 21.13
N LYS A 246 -21.69 -17.75 21.25
CA LYS A 246 -21.21 -18.29 22.52
C LYS A 246 -20.12 -17.40 23.15
N VAL A 247 -19.56 -16.45 22.39
CA VAL A 247 -18.53 -15.53 22.88
C VAL A 247 -19.16 -14.52 23.83
N ALA A 248 -18.55 -14.36 25.01
CA ALA A 248 -19.03 -13.42 26.01
C ALA A 248 -19.15 -12.00 25.43
N ARG A 249 -20.31 -11.36 25.66
CA ARG A 249 -20.67 -10.00 25.21
C ARG A 249 -20.96 -9.87 23.69
N LEU A 250 -20.82 -10.93 22.90
CA LEU A 250 -21.19 -10.90 21.48
C LEU A 250 -22.68 -11.19 21.31
N GLY A 251 -23.47 -10.12 21.22
CA GLY A 251 -24.92 -10.20 21.04
C GLY A 251 -25.38 -10.36 19.58
N PRO A 252 -26.68 -10.58 19.33
CA PRO A 252 -27.22 -10.78 17.98
C PRO A 252 -26.92 -9.63 17.00
N LYS A 253 -26.90 -8.39 17.49
CA LYS A 253 -26.60 -7.23 16.63
C LYS A 253 -25.12 -7.18 16.22
N ALA A 254 -24.21 -7.45 17.15
CA ALA A 254 -22.78 -7.54 16.83
C ALA A 254 -22.51 -8.70 15.86
N PHE A 255 -23.19 -9.83 16.06
CA PHE A 255 -23.15 -10.95 15.11
C PHE A 255 -23.63 -10.55 13.71
N GLU A 256 -24.77 -9.89 13.59
CA GLU A 256 -25.30 -9.41 12.31
C GLU A 256 -24.35 -8.42 11.60
N GLN A 257 -23.65 -7.56 12.33
CA GLN A 257 -22.69 -6.64 11.73
C GLN A 257 -21.37 -7.33 11.32
N ALA A 258 -20.90 -8.31 12.09
CA ALA A 258 -19.58 -8.90 11.90
C ALA A 258 -19.57 -10.16 11.02
N ALA A 259 -20.64 -10.96 11.02
CA ALA A 259 -20.59 -12.33 10.53
C ALA A 259 -20.23 -12.45 9.04
N GLY A 260 -20.62 -11.49 8.20
CA GLY A 260 -20.28 -11.49 6.77
C GLY A 260 -18.80 -11.28 6.49
N PHE A 261 -18.07 -10.66 7.42
CA PHE A 261 -16.66 -10.31 7.26
C PHE A 261 -15.71 -11.30 7.96
N LEU A 262 -16.23 -12.15 8.84
CA LEU A 262 -15.47 -13.19 9.54
C LEU A 262 -15.58 -14.51 8.79
N ARG A 263 -14.46 -15.08 8.34
CA ARG A 263 -14.42 -16.33 7.57
C ARG A 263 -13.91 -17.49 8.40
N ILE A 264 -14.34 -18.70 8.07
CA ILE A 264 -13.85 -19.95 8.67
C ILE A 264 -13.42 -20.89 7.55
N SER A 265 -12.11 -21.00 7.36
CA SER A 265 -11.52 -21.93 6.39
C SER A 265 -11.64 -23.38 6.89
N GLY A 266 -12.19 -24.27 6.06
CA GLY A 266 -12.32 -25.69 6.40
C GLY A 266 -13.35 -26.02 7.50
N GLY A 267 -14.28 -25.10 7.77
CA GLY A 267 -15.34 -25.28 8.77
C GLY A 267 -16.41 -26.33 8.39
N LYS A 268 -17.35 -26.56 9.31
CA LYS A 268 -18.48 -27.49 9.08
C LYS A 268 -19.47 -26.95 8.05
N GLU A 269 -19.67 -25.63 8.03
CA GLU A 269 -20.53 -24.93 7.10
C GLU A 269 -19.70 -24.33 5.94
N PRO A 270 -19.83 -24.83 4.70
CA PRO A 270 -19.02 -24.35 3.58
C PRO A 270 -19.22 -22.87 3.24
N LEU A 271 -20.42 -22.31 3.48
CA LEU A 271 -20.67 -20.89 3.26
C LEU A 271 -19.89 -19.97 4.20
N ASP A 272 -19.40 -20.47 5.34
CA ASP A 272 -18.62 -19.68 6.29
C ASP A 272 -17.23 -19.30 5.72
N ALA A 273 -16.78 -19.93 4.64
CA ALA A 273 -15.56 -19.56 3.92
C ALA A 273 -15.77 -18.41 2.91
N SER A 274 -17.02 -18.03 2.64
CA SER A 274 -17.42 -16.99 1.68
C SER A 274 -17.83 -15.69 2.37
N SER A 275 -18.06 -14.62 1.61
CA SER A 275 -18.65 -13.36 2.11
C SER A 275 -20.18 -13.41 2.19
N VAL A 276 -20.82 -14.55 1.87
CA VAL A 276 -22.28 -14.70 2.00
C VAL A 276 -22.66 -14.56 3.47
N HIS A 277 -23.53 -13.60 3.78
CA HIS A 277 -23.99 -13.37 5.13
C HIS A 277 -24.92 -14.51 5.61
N PRO A 278 -24.85 -14.96 6.89
CA PRO A 278 -25.72 -16.02 7.42
C PRO A 278 -27.22 -15.80 7.23
N GLU A 279 -27.67 -14.55 7.13
CA GLU A 279 -29.08 -14.26 6.88
C GLU A 279 -29.57 -14.70 5.49
N ALA A 280 -28.65 -14.88 4.54
CA ALA A 280 -28.92 -15.23 3.15
C ALA A 280 -28.56 -16.69 2.82
N TYR A 281 -28.27 -17.52 3.83
CA TYR A 281 -27.91 -18.93 3.64
C TYR A 281 -29.01 -19.72 2.96
N ASP A 282 -30.27 -19.44 3.26
CA ASP A 282 -31.40 -20.12 2.62
C ASP A 282 -31.47 -19.80 1.12
N VAL A 283 -31.14 -18.56 0.71
CA VAL A 283 -31.06 -18.17 -0.69
C VAL A 283 -29.90 -18.87 -1.38
N ALA A 284 -28.71 -18.88 -0.76
CA ALA A 284 -27.54 -19.57 -1.30
C ALA A 284 -27.80 -21.08 -1.48
N ARG A 285 -28.47 -21.73 -0.52
CA ARG A 285 -28.85 -23.15 -0.61
C ARG A 285 -29.87 -23.41 -1.73
N LYS A 286 -30.83 -22.51 -1.97
CA LYS A 286 -31.77 -22.62 -3.10
C LYS A 286 -31.03 -22.55 -4.44
N ILE A 287 -30.06 -21.66 -4.57
CA ILE A 287 -29.20 -21.55 -5.77
C ILE A 287 -28.43 -22.85 -5.98
N VAL A 288 -27.76 -23.35 -4.94
CA VAL A 288 -27.01 -24.62 -5.00
C VAL A 288 -27.92 -25.80 -5.38
N ALA A 289 -29.11 -25.88 -4.80
CA ALA A 289 -30.09 -26.92 -5.11
C ALA A 289 -30.55 -26.87 -6.58
N ALA A 290 -30.73 -25.67 -7.15
CA ALA A 290 -31.07 -25.50 -8.56
C ALA A 290 -29.97 -25.99 -9.51
N CYS A 291 -28.70 -25.99 -9.09
CA CYS A 291 -27.60 -26.58 -9.83
C CYS A 291 -27.56 -28.13 -9.72
N GLY A 292 -28.32 -28.74 -8.80
CA GLY A 292 -28.30 -30.18 -8.56
C GLY A 292 -26.96 -30.72 -8.04
N ARG A 293 -26.14 -29.88 -7.40
CA ARG A 293 -24.81 -30.23 -6.89
C ARG A 293 -24.70 -29.97 -5.39
N ASP A 294 -23.76 -30.64 -4.74
CA ASP A 294 -23.34 -30.26 -3.39
C ASP A 294 -22.61 -28.91 -3.42
N ILE A 295 -22.72 -28.15 -2.33
CA ILE A 295 -22.12 -26.81 -2.23
C ILE A 295 -20.61 -26.83 -2.40
N ARG A 296 -19.90 -27.83 -1.85
CA ARG A 296 -18.44 -27.94 -2.00
C ARG A 296 -18.05 -28.29 -3.42
N ALA A 297 -18.86 -29.12 -4.10
CA ALA A 297 -18.66 -29.45 -5.50
C ALA A 297 -18.86 -28.21 -6.40
N LEU A 298 -19.85 -27.35 -6.07
CA LEU A 298 -20.12 -26.12 -6.82
C LEU A 298 -19.02 -25.07 -6.61
N MET A 299 -18.51 -24.93 -5.38
CA MET A 299 -17.38 -24.03 -5.07
C MET A 299 -16.08 -24.49 -5.74
N ALA A 300 -15.92 -25.79 -6.01
CA ALA A 300 -14.76 -26.34 -6.71
C ALA A 300 -14.89 -26.26 -8.25
N ASP A 301 -16.10 -26.42 -8.79
CA ASP A 301 -16.42 -26.30 -10.21
C ASP A 301 -17.69 -25.44 -10.41
N PRO A 302 -17.52 -24.12 -10.62
CA PRO A 302 -18.64 -23.20 -10.72
C PRO A 302 -19.26 -23.17 -12.12
N SER A 303 -18.90 -24.09 -13.03
CA SER A 303 -19.48 -24.17 -14.37
C SER A 303 -21.02 -24.25 -14.33
N ALA A 304 -21.58 -24.94 -13.35
CA ALA A 304 -23.03 -25.08 -13.15
C ALA A 304 -23.75 -23.78 -12.72
N LEU A 305 -23.02 -22.73 -12.31
CA LEU A 305 -23.58 -21.41 -12.04
C LEU A 305 -23.79 -20.59 -13.32
N LYS A 306 -23.01 -20.87 -14.38
CA LYS A 306 -23.03 -20.16 -15.67
C LYS A 306 -24.26 -20.57 -16.49
N GLY A 307 -25.42 -20.02 -16.13
CA GLY A 307 -26.68 -20.29 -16.81
C GLY A 307 -27.91 -20.02 -15.95
N LEU A 308 -27.72 -19.81 -14.64
CA LEU A 308 -28.80 -19.40 -13.76
C LEU A 308 -29.19 -17.93 -14.01
N ASP A 309 -30.50 -17.65 -14.07
CA ASP A 309 -31.00 -16.29 -14.00
C ASP A 309 -31.07 -15.86 -12.52
N PRO A 310 -30.31 -14.83 -12.09
CA PRO A 310 -30.38 -14.33 -10.73
C PRO A 310 -31.79 -13.89 -10.31
N ARG A 311 -32.65 -13.47 -11.25
CA ARG A 311 -34.02 -13.04 -10.93
C ARG A 311 -34.88 -14.16 -10.35
N SER A 312 -34.56 -15.41 -10.65
CA SER A 312 -35.30 -16.58 -10.14
C SER A 312 -35.13 -16.82 -8.63
N PHE A 313 -34.16 -16.18 -7.98
CA PHE A 313 -33.86 -16.37 -6.56
C PHE A 313 -34.12 -15.11 -5.72
N VAL A 314 -34.68 -14.05 -6.33
CA VAL A 314 -35.10 -12.84 -5.62
C VAL A 314 -36.32 -13.16 -4.76
N ASP A 315 -36.35 -12.64 -3.54
CA ASP A 315 -37.51 -12.72 -2.66
C ASP A 315 -37.86 -11.36 -2.03
N ALA A 316 -38.81 -11.35 -1.09
CA ALA A 316 -39.26 -10.11 -0.45
C ALA A 316 -38.18 -9.45 0.42
N LYS A 317 -37.18 -10.21 0.88
CA LYS A 317 -36.10 -9.72 1.75
C LYS A 317 -34.82 -9.43 0.95
N PHE A 318 -34.51 -10.26 -0.06
CA PHE A 318 -33.27 -10.19 -0.82
C PHE A 318 -33.52 -9.85 -2.28
N GLY A 319 -33.11 -8.64 -2.65
CA GLY A 319 -33.21 -8.12 -4.01
C GLY A 319 -32.14 -8.68 -4.96
N LEU A 320 -32.24 -8.28 -6.23
CA LEU A 320 -31.32 -8.69 -7.29
C LEU A 320 -29.82 -8.43 -6.99
N PRO A 321 -29.42 -7.29 -6.38
CA PRO A 321 -28.00 -7.08 -6.04
C PRO A 321 -27.45 -8.17 -5.13
N THR A 322 -28.15 -8.49 -4.04
CA THR A 322 -27.75 -9.52 -3.08
C THR A 322 -27.62 -10.89 -3.73
N VAL A 323 -28.57 -11.28 -4.59
CA VAL A 323 -28.51 -12.56 -5.29
C VAL A 323 -27.30 -12.62 -6.24
N LYS A 324 -26.99 -11.53 -6.94
CA LYS A 324 -25.81 -11.46 -7.81
C LYS A 324 -24.51 -11.60 -7.00
N ASP A 325 -24.44 -10.98 -5.84
CA ASP A 325 -23.28 -11.09 -4.96
C ASP A 325 -23.12 -12.51 -4.41
N ILE A 326 -24.23 -13.17 -4.04
CA ILE A 326 -24.21 -14.58 -3.63
C ILE A 326 -23.69 -15.48 -4.77
N LEU A 327 -24.13 -15.26 -6.01
CA LEU A 327 -23.64 -16.02 -7.16
C LEU A 327 -22.14 -15.80 -7.40
N ALA A 328 -21.67 -14.56 -7.28
CA ALA A 328 -20.25 -14.24 -7.41
C ALA A 328 -19.40 -14.88 -6.29
N GLU A 329 -19.91 -14.90 -5.06
CA GLU A 329 -19.27 -15.58 -3.93
C GLU A 329 -19.31 -17.11 -4.06
N LEU A 330 -20.38 -17.70 -4.59
CA LEU A 330 -20.40 -19.14 -4.88
C LEU A 330 -19.43 -19.51 -6.01
N GLU A 331 -19.20 -18.60 -6.99
CA GLU A 331 -18.21 -18.80 -8.05
C GLU A 331 -16.78 -18.73 -7.52
N LYS A 332 -16.48 -17.77 -6.63
CA LYS A 332 -15.15 -17.57 -6.03
C LYS A 332 -15.27 -17.18 -4.55
N PRO A 333 -15.43 -18.16 -3.65
CA PRO A 333 -15.68 -17.91 -2.23
C PRO A 333 -14.55 -17.15 -1.55
N GLY A 334 -14.89 -16.07 -0.86
CA GLY A 334 -13.94 -15.32 -0.03
C GLY A 334 -12.77 -14.76 -0.85
N ARG A 335 -13.05 -14.36 -2.10
CA ARG A 335 -12.05 -13.82 -3.02
C ARG A 335 -11.35 -12.62 -2.39
N ASP A 336 -10.04 -12.73 -2.23
CA ASP A 336 -9.22 -11.61 -1.79
C ASP A 336 -9.25 -10.48 -2.85
N PRO A 337 -9.64 -9.24 -2.49
CA PRO A 337 -9.66 -8.12 -3.41
C PRO A 337 -8.26 -7.58 -3.75
N ARG A 338 -7.22 -8.00 -3.01
CA ARG A 338 -5.84 -7.55 -3.21
C ARG A 338 -5.22 -8.18 -4.48
N PRO A 339 -4.27 -7.49 -5.13
CA PRO A 339 -3.59 -8.03 -6.29
C PRO A 339 -2.69 -9.22 -5.94
N SER A 340 -2.28 -9.98 -6.95
CA SER A 340 -1.27 -11.03 -6.77
C SER A 340 0.13 -10.43 -6.58
N PHE A 341 0.91 -11.05 -5.70
CA PHE A 341 2.26 -10.59 -5.38
C PHE A 341 3.21 -10.69 -6.57
N LYS A 342 3.92 -9.59 -6.85
CA LYS A 342 4.95 -9.47 -7.90
C LYS A 342 6.13 -8.68 -7.34
N THR A 343 7.31 -8.93 -7.88
CA THR A 343 8.56 -8.28 -7.46
C THR A 343 9.17 -7.48 -8.59
N ALA A 344 9.66 -6.28 -8.28
CA ALA A 344 10.43 -5.45 -9.20
C ALA A 344 11.85 -5.99 -9.35
N THR A 345 12.45 -5.82 -10.54
CA THR A 345 13.87 -6.11 -10.75
C THR A 345 14.59 -4.80 -11.05
N PHE A 346 15.40 -4.30 -10.11
CA PHE A 346 16.22 -3.11 -10.36
C PHE A 346 17.34 -3.42 -11.36
N ALA A 347 17.76 -2.40 -12.11
CA ALA A 347 18.87 -2.52 -13.06
C ALA A 347 20.22 -2.55 -12.33
N ASP A 348 21.07 -3.52 -12.66
CA ASP A 348 22.39 -3.68 -12.04
C ASP A 348 23.31 -2.48 -12.33
N GLY A 349 23.98 -1.98 -11.28
CA GLY A 349 25.06 -0.97 -11.39
C GLY A 349 24.62 0.50 -11.40
N ILE A 350 23.36 0.81 -11.09
CA ILE A 350 22.86 2.18 -10.92
C ILE A 350 22.51 2.37 -9.44
N GLU A 351 23.36 3.10 -8.71
CA GLU A 351 23.25 3.21 -7.24
C GLU A 351 23.15 4.68 -6.76
N ASP A 352 23.81 5.61 -7.45
CA ASP A 352 23.84 7.04 -7.13
C ASP A 352 23.15 7.87 -8.23
N ILE A 353 22.66 9.07 -7.88
CA ILE A 353 22.03 10.00 -8.82
C ILE A 353 22.98 10.36 -9.97
N LYS A 354 24.29 10.27 -9.74
CA LYS A 354 25.35 10.51 -10.72
C LYS A 354 25.44 9.43 -11.81
N ASP A 355 24.94 8.23 -11.51
CA ASP A 355 24.94 7.12 -12.46
C ASP A 355 23.80 7.25 -13.47
N LEU A 356 22.79 8.06 -13.14
CA LEU A 356 21.65 8.32 -14.01
C LEU A 356 22.03 9.17 -15.20
N LYS A 357 21.58 8.72 -16.38
CA LYS A 357 21.63 9.49 -17.61
C LYS A 357 20.21 9.65 -18.15
N PRO A 358 19.85 10.85 -18.64
CA PRO A 358 18.62 11.03 -19.41
C PRO A 358 18.47 9.97 -20.51
N GLY A 359 17.29 9.39 -20.64
CA GLY A 359 16.94 8.32 -21.58
C GLY A 359 17.03 6.91 -21.00
N MET A 360 17.64 6.70 -19.82
CA MET A 360 17.68 5.38 -19.18
C MET A 360 16.27 4.89 -18.81
N MET A 361 15.98 3.63 -19.13
CA MET A 361 14.78 2.93 -18.71
C MET A 361 15.08 2.11 -17.46
N LEU A 362 14.32 2.33 -16.40
CA LEU A 362 14.48 1.67 -15.10
C LEU A 362 13.13 1.13 -14.63
N GLU A 363 13.17 0.02 -13.89
CA GLU A 363 12.04 -0.36 -13.04
C GLU A 363 12.19 0.33 -11.69
N GLY A 364 11.08 0.85 -11.18
CA GLY A 364 11.02 1.47 -9.87
C GLY A 364 9.69 1.17 -9.19
N THR A 365 9.64 1.42 -7.89
CA THR A 365 8.43 1.22 -7.09
C THR A 365 7.86 2.59 -6.73
N VAL A 366 6.55 2.78 -6.96
CA VAL A 366 5.85 4.00 -6.55
C VAL A 366 5.84 4.08 -5.03
N THR A 367 6.51 5.09 -4.46
CA THR A 367 6.59 5.29 -3.01
C THR A 367 5.38 6.06 -2.48
N ASN A 368 4.90 7.03 -3.25
CA ASN A 368 3.81 7.92 -2.86
C ASN A 368 3.14 8.53 -4.09
N VAL A 369 1.82 8.74 -4.03
CA VAL A 369 1.06 9.43 -5.06
C VAL A 369 0.57 10.77 -4.49
N ALA A 370 0.86 11.86 -5.19
CA ALA A 370 0.42 13.21 -4.87
C ALA A 370 -0.56 13.71 -5.94
N ALA A 371 -1.25 14.82 -5.68
CA ALA A 371 -2.20 15.40 -6.65
C ALA A 371 -1.53 15.79 -7.99
N PHE A 372 -0.24 16.14 -7.97
CA PHE A 372 0.50 16.63 -9.13
C PHE A 372 1.39 15.57 -9.81
N GLY A 373 1.43 14.34 -9.31
CA GLY A 373 2.29 13.29 -9.85
C GLY A 373 2.52 12.13 -8.88
N ALA A 374 3.43 11.24 -9.24
CA ALA A 374 3.84 10.11 -8.41
C ALA A 374 5.34 10.15 -8.15
N PHE A 375 5.73 9.79 -6.93
CA PHE A 375 7.12 9.62 -6.54
C PHE A 375 7.49 8.14 -6.71
N VAL A 376 8.61 7.89 -7.37
CA VAL A 376 9.09 6.55 -7.72
C VAL A 376 10.51 6.39 -7.23
N ASP A 377 10.74 5.36 -6.41
CA ASP A 377 12.09 4.93 -6.06
C ASP A 377 12.62 4.03 -7.18
N ILE A 378 13.65 4.53 -7.85
CA ILE A 378 14.33 3.87 -8.98
C ILE A 378 15.72 3.34 -8.61
N GLY A 379 16.09 3.35 -7.32
CA GLY A 379 17.42 2.87 -6.98
C GLY A 379 18.53 3.94 -7.02
N VAL A 380 18.27 5.27 -6.89
CA VAL A 380 19.32 6.34 -6.58
C VAL A 380 19.23 7.32 -5.35
N HIS A 381 18.72 6.93 -4.17
CA HIS A 381 18.65 7.61 -2.85
C HIS A 381 17.75 8.85 -2.82
N GLN A 382 17.04 9.05 -3.91
CA GLN A 382 16.18 10.18 -4.14
C GLN A 382 15.02 9.70 -5.01
N ASP A 383 13.80 9.90 -4.54
CA ASP A 383 12.62 9.61 -5.34
C ASP A 383 12.62 10.51 -6.57
N GLY A 384 12.38 9.89 -7.73
CA GLY A 384 12.10 10.62 -8.95
C GLY A 384 10.63 10.99 -9.02
N LEU A 385 10.33 12.18 -9.53
CA LEU A 385 8.97 12.64 -9.73
C LEU A 385 8.52 12.33 -11.16
N VAL A 386 7.49 11.52 -11.29
CA VAL A 386 6.69 11.43 -12.51
C VAL A 386 5.54 12.43 -12.39
N HIS A 387 5.65 13.56 -13.09
CA HIS A 387 4.59 14.57 -13.10
C HIS A 387 3.29 13.99 -13.70
N VAL A 388 2.12 14.50 -13.33
CA VAL A 388 0.81 13.99 -13.79
C VAL A 388 0.71 13.89 -15.32
N SER A 389 1.30 14.86 -16.03
CA SER A 389 1.33 14.89 -17.51
C SER A 389 2.29 13.87 -18.14
N GLN A 390 3.09 13.17 -17.34
CA GLN A 390 4.09 12.18 -17.72
C GLN A 390 3.73 10.76 -17.26
N LEU A 391 2.59 10.56 -16.59
CA LEU A 391 2.14 9.26 -16.08
C LEU A 391 1.62 8.31 -17.15
N ALA A 392 1.00 8.84 -18.20
CA ALA A 392 0.43 8.04 -19.29
C ALA A 392 0.42 8.84 -20.60
N ASP A 393 0.25 8.13 -21.72
CA ASP A 393 0.15 8.75 -23.05
C ASP A 393 -1.18 9.50 -23.26
N LYS A 394 -2.20 9.17 -22.45
CA LYS A 394 -3.50 9.87 -22.40
C LYS A 394 -3.49 11.01 -21.38
N PHE A 395 -4.46 11.92 -21.48
CA PHE A 395 -4.66 12.95 -20.45
C PHE A 395 -5.06 12.30 -19.13
N VAL A 396 -4.32 12.63 -18.06
CA VAL A 396 -4.55 12.15 -16.71
C VAL A 396 -5.00 13.32 -15.86
N LYS A 397 -6.21 13.24 -15.30
CA LYS A 397 -6.73 14.27 -14.38
C LYS A 397 -6.27 14.01 -12.95
N ASP A 398 -6.25 12.74 -12.54
CA ASP A 398 -5.84 12.31 -11.20
C ASP A 398 -4.81 11.18 -11.32
N PRO A 399 -3.60 11.35 -10.75
CA PRO A 399 -2.57 10.31 -10.71
C PRO A 399 -3.04 8.95 -10.16
N HIS A 400 -3.98 8.94 -9.22
CA HIS A 400 -4.49 7.70 -8.60
C HIS A 400 -5.30 6.81 -9.55
N GLU A 401 -5.70 7.34 -10.72
CA GLU A 401 -6.35 6.54 -11.78
C GLU A 401 -5.35 5.69 -12.57
N VAL A 402 -4.05 6.01 -12.49
CA VAL A 402 -3.00 5.40 -13.31
C VAL A 402 -2.05 4.56 -12.46
N VAL A 403 -1.69 5.04 -11.28
CA VAL A 403 -0.72 4.40 -10.39
C VAL A 403 -1.19 4.43 -8.95
N LYS A 404 -0.71 3.45 -8.19
CA LYS A 404 -0.94 3.30 -6.75
C LYS A 404 0.39 3.22 -6.00
N ALA A 405 0.38 3.57 -4.72
CA ALA A 405 1.55 3.34 -3.87
C ALA A 405 1.85 1.83 -3.81
N GLY A 406 3.13 1.47 -4.01
CA GLY A 406 3.60 0.08 -4.10
C GLY A 406 3.60 -0.51 -5.51
N ASP A 407 3.06 0.17 -6.53
CA ASP A 407 3.11 -0.32 -7.90
C ASP A 407 4.55 -0.37 -8.42
N VAL A 408 4.89 -1.47 -9.09
CA VAL A 408 6.14 -1.59 -9.85
C VAL A 408 5.91 -1.04 -11.25
N VAL A 409 6.61 0.04 -11.58
CA VAL A 409 6.45 0.77 -12.83
C VAL A 409 7.76 0.84 -13.61
N LYS A 410 7.66 0.84 -14.94
CA LYS A 410 8.77 1.17 -15.83
C LYS A 410 8.78 2.65 -16.11
N VAL A 411 9.90 3.30 -15.83
CA VAL A 411 10.09 4.74 -15.97
C VAL A 411 11.33 5.04 -16.79
N ARG A 412 11.28 6.15 -17.51
CA ARG A 412 12.42 6.70 -18.24
C ARG A 412 12.91 7.96 -17.53
N VAL A 413 14.22 8.08 -17.39
CA VAL A 413 14.85 9.29 -16.86
C VAL A 413 14.73 10.41 -17.91
N VAL A 414 14.07 11.51 -17.55
CA VAL A 414 13.93 12.70 -18.40
C VAL A 414 15.02 13.70 -18.09
N GLU A 415 15.22 13.98 -16.80
CA GLU A 415 16.12 15.02 -16.33
C GLU A 415 16.76 14.57 -15.00
N VAL A 416 18.03 14.92 -14.81
CA VAL A 416 18.78 14.69 -13.58
C VAL A 416 19.45 15.99 -13.17
N ASP A 417 18.98 16.61 -12.10
CA ASP A 417 19.59 17.79 -11.46
C ASP A 417 20.32 17.32 -10.20
N VAL A 418 21.61 17.00 -10.34
CA VAL A 418 22.46 16.54 -9.24
C VAL A 418 22.62 17.61 -8.15
N PRO A 419 22.87 18.91 -8.46
CA PRO A 419 22.97 19.96 -7.44
C PRO A 419 21.73 20.08 -6.56
N ARG A 420 20.53 19.96 -7.14
CA ARG A 420 19.27 20.06 -6.40
C ARG A 420 18.71 18.72 -5.91
N LYS A 421 19.38 17.60 -6.22
CA LYS A 421 18.91 16.24 -5.95
C LYS A 421 17.48 16.02 -6.49
N ARG A 422 17.25 16.37 -7.76
CA ARG A 422 15.95 16.18 -8.41
C ARG A 422 16.09 15.27 -9.62
N ILE A 423 15.16 14.34 -9.75
CA ILE A 423 15.10 13.41 -10.86
C ILE A 423 13.70 13.52 -11.47
N GLY A 424 13.66 13.92 -12.74
CA GLY A 424 12.43 13.94 -13.54
C GLY A 424 12.26 12.62 -14.26
N LEU A 425 11.12 11.96 -14.07
CA LEU A 425 10.80 10.67 -14.67
C LEU A 425 9.57 10.78 -15.58
N THR A 426 9.46 9.87 -16.56
CA THR A 426 8.27 9.70 -17.38
C THR A 426 7.90 8.23 -17.53
N MET A 427 6.60 7.94 -17.53
CA MET A 427 6.02 6.63 -17.81
C MET A 427 5.44 6.56 -19.24
N LYS A 428 5.54 7.64 -20.02
CA LYS A 428 5.06 7.67 -21.40
C LYS A 428 5.85 6.73 -22.31
N SER A 429 5.15 6.13 -23.26
CA SER A 429 5.80 5.36 -24.30
C SER A 429 6.57 6.32 -25.23
N ASP A 430 7.78 5.94 -25.62
CA ASP A 430 8.51 6.65 -26.68
C ASP A 430 7.92 6.17 -27.99
N SER A 431 6.69 6.60 -28.30
CA SER A 431 6.14 6.43 -29.63
C SER A 431 6.46 7.69 -30.43
N ALA A 432 7.08 7.49 -31.60
CA ALA A 432 7.14 8.51 -32.64
C ALA A 432 5.74 9.11 -32.94
N GLU A 433 4.68 8.36 -32.63
CA GLU A 433 3.27 8.73 -32.70
C GLU A 433 2.89 9.89 -31.77
N ALA A 434 3.49 10.02 -30.57
CA ALA A 434 3.23 11.16 -29.68
C ALA A 434 3.80 12.48 -30.25
N ARG A 435 4.92 12.41 -30.99
CA ARG A 435 5.48 13.54 -31.73
C ARG A 435 4.65 13.90 -32.96
N GLU A 436 3.94 12.93 -33.53
CA GLU A 436 3.05 13.09 -34.68
C GLU A 436 1.71 13.72 -34.27
N GLN A 437 1.09 13.28 -33.17
CA GLN A 437 -0.11 13.90 -32.59
C GLN A 437 0.12 15.35 -32.09
N MET A 438 1.34 15.64 -31.63
CA MET A 438 1.75 17.00 -31.24
C MET A 438 2.04 17.90 -32.46
N ARG A 439 2.41 17.32 -33.61
CA ARG A 439 2.54 18.01 -34.91
C ARG A 439 1.17 18.27 -35.55
N GLU A 440 0.23 17.33 -35.47
CA GLU A 440 -1.13 17.49 -35.99
C GLU A 440 -1.91 18.57 -35.21
N ARG A 441 -1.75 18.63 -33.88
CA ARG A 441 -2.35 19.70 -33.05
C ARG A 441 -1.71 21.08 -33.25
N GLY A 442 -0.52 21.15 -33.86
CA GLY A 442 0.18 22.39 -34.18
C GLY A 442 -0.12 22.98 -35.56
N GLN A 443 -0.83 22.24 -36.43
CA GLN A 443 -1.09 22.68 -37.81
C GLN A 443 -2.42 23.41 -38.02
N ASP A 444 -3.31 23.44 -37.03
CA ASP A 444 -4.66 24.01 -37.19
C ASP A 444 -4.79 25.49 -36.76
N ARG A 445 -3.66 26.21 -36.65
CA ARG A 445 -3.64 27.66 -36.46
C ARG A 445 -2.69 28.34 -37.43
N SER A 446 -3.09 28.38 -38.68
CA SER A 446 -2.52 29.32 -39.66
C SER A 446 -3.04 30.74 -39.39
N PRO A 447 -2.19 31.80 -39.33
CA PRO A 447 -2.64 33.17 -39.15
C PRO A 447 -3.14 33.76 -40.48
N GLN A 448 -4.36 34.30 -40.50
CA GLN A 448 -4.87 35.08 -41.63
C GLN A 448 -4.15 36.45 -41.73
N PRO A 449 -3.73 36.89 -42.93
CA PRO A 449 -3.13 38.22 -43.11
C PRO A 449 -4.22 39.27 -43.34
N GLN A 450 -4.36 40.22 -42.42
CA GLN A 450 -5.20 41.42 -42.63
C GLN A 450 -4.46 42.45 -43.48
N ARG A 451 -5.02 42.75 -44.66
CA ARG A 451 -4.69 43.92 -45.51
C ARG A 451 -5.34 45.18 -44.92
N GLY A 452 -4.54 46.14 -44.48
CA GLY A 452 -4.97 47.52 -44.22
C GLY A 452 -4.56 48.46 -45.35
N LYS A 453 -5.49 49.29 -45.84
CA LYS A 453 -5.22 50.42 -46.75
C LYS A 453 -4.83 51.69 -45.95
N PRO A 454 -4.04 52.62 -46.52
CA PRO A 454 -3.52 53.80 -45.82
C PRO A 454 -4.32 55.10 -46.10
N LEU A 455 -4.19 56.11 -45.22
CA LEU A 455 -4.33 57.57 -45.45
C LEU A 455 -3.94 58.35 -44.15
N PRO A 456 -3.63 59.67 -44.20
CA PRO A 456 -2.30 60.15 -43.78
C PRO A 456 -2.28 61.29 -42.73
N SER A 457 -1.06 61.52 -42.20
CA SER A 457 -0.43 62.76 -41.70
C SER A 457 -1.29 63.89 -41.09
N SER A 458 -0.98 64.35 -39.86
CA SER A 458 0.01 65.43 -39.60
C SER A 458 -0.20 66.12 -38.23
N ALA A 459 0.91 66.30 -37.51
CA ALA A 459 1.32 67.45 -36.69
C ALA A 459 0.43 68.03 -35.56
N GLY A 460 1.02 68.14 -34.36
CA GLY A 460 0.83 69.29 -33.46
C GLY A 460 0.82 68.97 -31.96
N PRO A 461 1.53 69.73 -31.09
CA PRO A 461 2.01 69.24 -29.78
C PRO A 461 1.32 69.89 -28.56
N ALA A 462 1.38 69.26 -27.37
CA ALA A 462 1.31 69.99 -26.09
C ALA A 462 1.79 69.18 -24.87
N GLN A 463 2.50 69.92 -24.02
CA GLN A 463 3.01 69.65 -22.67
C GLN A 463 1.97 69.13 -21.67
N GLY A 464 2.44 68.46 -20.61
CA GLY A 464 1.67 68.23 -19.39
C GLY A 464 2.40 67.35 -18.37
N SER A 465 3.07 68.01 -17.43
CA SER A 465 3.97 67.47 -16.40
C SER A 465 3.29 66.80 -15.20
N SER A 466 3.98 65.79 -14.67
CA SER A 466 4.21 65.45 -13.25
C SER A 466 3.05 65.40 -12.25
N ALA A 467 2.94 64.28 -11.53
CA ALA A 467 3.23 64.18 -10.08
C ALA A 467 2.41 63.05 -9.42
N PHE A 468 3.01 61.88 -9.23
CA PHE A 468 2.58 60.93 -8.17
C PHE A 468 3.63 59.82 -7.91
N ALA A 469 4.92 60.16 -8.00
CA ALA A 469 6.02 59.20 -7.87
C ALA A 469 6.92 59.39 -6.64
N ASP A 470 6.57 60.26 -5.69
CA ASP A 470 7.33 60.40 -4.44
C ASP A 470 6.41 60.58 -3.24
N ALA A 471 6.02 59.47 -2.64
CA ALA A 471 5.45 59.42 -1.31
C ALA A 471 5.99 58.19 -0.56
N LEU A 472 6.90 58.48 0.37
CA LEU A 472 7.39 57.64 1.48
C LEU A 472 8.43 56.55 1.20
N LYS A 473 9.68 56.98 0.99
CA LYS A 473 10.84 56.40 1.71
C LYS A 473 11.49 57.49 2.56
N GLY A 474 11.28 57.43 3.87
CA GLY A 474 11.98 58.28 4.82
C GLY A 474 11.75 57.82 6.25
N LYS A 475 12.73 57.11 6.83
CA LYS A 475 13.23 57.40 8.17
C LYS A 475 14.61 56.79 8.43
N PHE A 476 15.60 57.63 8.14
CA PHE A 476 16.86 57.90 8.85
C PHE A 476 17.57 56.78 9.61
N GLY A 477 18.80 56.51 9.14
CA GLY A 477 19.91 56.13 10.00
C GLY A 477 20.72 57.37 10.42
N ARG A 478 21.15 57.38 11.68
CA ARG A 478 22.52 57.65 12.11
C ARG A 478 22.74 57.01 13.47
#